data_AF-A0A5S6QCE0-F1
#
_entry.id   AF-A0A5S6QCE0-F1
#
_cell.length_a   1.000
_cell.length_b   1.000
_cell.length_c   1.000
_cell.angle_alpha   90.00
_cell.angle_beta   90.00
_cell.angle_gamma   90.00
#
_symmetry.space_group_name_H-M   'P 1'
#
loop_
_entity.id
_entity.type
_entity.pdbx_description
1 polymer ?
#
loop_
_entity_poly.entity_id
_entity_poly.type
_entity_poly.pdbx_seq_one_letter_code
_entity_poly.pdbx_strand_id
1 'polypeptide(L)'
;MLPDGSTKVSISSSQRERPKSVYAKGKGSTIFRHREAKPCCLCWCCCFSCSCLSLHGTQPKIPNSGVVMKQRNEKPTSEDVKRWSKSFDCLMNHKVGQQMFADFLKSEFSEENILFWQACEDLKREKNSDKIEEKARIIYEDFVSILSPKEISLDSRVREIVNNNMARPNAHTFDEAQAQIYTLMQRDSYPRFIGSEFFKQLRFTFADTE
;
A
#
# COMPACT_ATOMS: atom_id res chain seq x y z
N MET A 1 68.63 -11.41 17.07
CA MET A 1 68.16 -10.28 17.90
C MET A 1 67.21 -9.47 17.05
N LEU A 2 65.91 -9.50 17.38
CA LEU A 2 64.91 -8.65 16.75
C LEU A 2 65.04 -7.22 17.29
N PRO A 3 64.61 -6.23 16.52
CA PRO A 3 63.82 -5.17 17.13
C PRO A 3 62.49 -4.91 16.40
N ASP A 4 61.55 -4.55 17.25
CA ASP A 4 60.18 -4.12 17.04
C ASP A 4 60.11 -2.75 16.37
N GLY A 5 59.05 -2.46 15.60
CA GLY A 5 59.03 -1.25 14.75
C GLY A 5 57.67 -0.95 14.12
N SER A 6 56.73 -0.53 14.95
CA SER A 6 55.44 0.08 14.61
C SER A 6 55.47 1.01 13.38
N THR A 7 54.56 0.81 12.42
CA THR A 7 54.25 1.83 11.39
C THR A 7 52.76 2.17 11.39
N LYS A 8 52.50 3.47 11.57
CA LYS A 8 51.21 4.16 11.68
C LYS A 8 50.34 4.03 10.43
N VAL A 9 49.04 3.84 10.68
CA VAL A 9 47.93 4.16 9.77
C VAL A 9 47.94 5.65 9.45
N SER A 10 47.87 5.99 8.17
CA SER A 10 47.55 7.34 7.68
C SER A 10 46.34 7.24 6.74
N ILE A 11 45.20 7.72 7.25
CA ILE A 11 43.95 7.87 6.50
C ILE A 11 44.08 9.11 5.63
N SER A 12 44.03 8.94 4.32
CA SER A 12 43.93 10.01 3.33
C SER A 12 42.49 10.10 2.84
N SER A 13 41.81 11.18 3.24
CA SER A 13 40.50 11.64 2.77
C SER A 13 40.57 12.10 1.31
N SER A 14 39.81 11.45 0.43
CA SER A 14 39.60 11.93 -0.93
C SER A 14 38.12 12.26 -1.14
N GLN A 15 37.82 13.55 -1.12
CA GLN A 15 36.55 14.14 -1.53
C GLN A 15 36.39 13.91 -3.05
N ARG A 16 35.24 13.37 -3.47
CA ARG A 16 34.82 13.39 -4.88
C ARG A 16 33.72 14.43 -5.06
N GLU A 17 34.02 15.38 -5.92
CA GLU A 17 33.17 16.49 -6.34
C GLU A 17 32.03 16.02 -7.26
N ARG A 18 30.88 16.71 -7.18
CA ARG A 18 29.68 16.56 -8.03
C ARG A 18 29.75 17.55 -9.21
N PRO A 19 29.48 17.14 -10.47
CA PRO A 19 29.28 18.11 -11.55
C PRO A 19 27.86 18.69 -11.58
N LYS A 20 27.77 19.98 -11.95
CA LYS A 20 26.56 20.81 -11.98
C LYS A 20 25.81 20.74 -13.32
N SER A 21 24.49 20.96 -13.20
CA SER A 21 23.46 21.34 -14.17
C SER A 21 23.90 22.13 -15.42
N VAL A 22 23.31 21.78 -16.56
CA VAL A 22 23.25 22.64 -17.77
C VAL A 22 21.80 22.71 -18.27
N TYR A 23 21.22 23.91 -18.25
CA TYR A 23 19.99 24.28 -18.93
C TYR A 23 20.27 24.56 -20.42
N ALA A 24 19.36 24.14 -21.31
CA ALA A 24 19.24 24.67 -22.66
C ALA A 24 17.77 24.97 -23.01
N LYS A 25 17.57 26.10 -23.68
CA LYS A 25 16.33 26.84 -23.90
C LYS A 25 16.00 26.77 -25.41
N GLY A 26 14.76 26.44 -25.78
CA GLY A 26 14.30 26.46 -27.18
C GLY A 26 12.78 26.64 -27.30
N LYS A 27 12.38 27.80 -27.86
CA LYS A 27 11.02 28.28 -28.22
C LYS A 27 10.53 27.51 -29.47
N GLY A 28 9.26 27.31 -29.83
CA GLY A 28 7.93 27.72 -29.37
C GLY A 28 6.89 27.44 -30.49
N SER A 29 5.60 27.61 -30.17
CA SER A 29 4.43 27.82 -31.07
C SER A 29 3.67 26.58 -31.60
N THR A 30 2.33 26.47 -31.66
CA THR A 30 1.16 27.09 -30.99
C THR A 30 -0.10 26.23 -31.34
N ILE A 31 -1.14 26.28 -30.48
CA ILE A 31 -2.61 26.07 -30.72
C ILE A 31 -3.14 24.62 -30.85
N PHE A 32 -3.87 24.15 -29.81
CA PHE A 32 -5.32 23.89 -29.91
C PHE A 32 -6.01 23.67 -28.54
N ARG A 33 -6.92 24.62 -28.24
CA ARG A 33 -8.17 24.56 -27.45
C ARG A 33 -8.13 24.15 -25.97
N HIS A 34 -8.35 25.18 -25.16
CA HIS A 34 -9.06 25.14 -23.87
C HIS A 34 -10.29 24.22 -23.92
N ARG A 35 -10.39 23.34 -22.93
CA ARG A 35 -11.67 22.86 -22.42
C ARG A 35 -11.63 23.01 -20.90
N GLU A 36 -12.37 23.99 -20.39
CA GLU A 36 -12.62 24.13 -18.97
C GLU A 36 -13.29 22.86 -18.44
N ALA A 37 -12.73 22.27 -17.40
CA ALA A 37 -13.40 21.30 -16.56
C ALA A 37 -13.07 21.59 -15.09
N LYS A 38 -14.15 21.73 -14.31
CA LYS A 38 -14.27 22.15 -12.91
C LYS A 38 -13.53 21.22 -11.92
N PRO A 39 -13.28 21.67 -10.68
CA PRO A 39 -12.44 20.95 -9.73
C PRO A 39 -13.14 19.68 -9.24
N CYS A 40 -12.53 18.52 -9.49
CA CYS A 40 -13.01 17.25 -8.97
C CYS A 40 -12.46 17.09 -7.55
N CYS A 41 -13.36 17.18 -6.58
CA CYS A 41 -13.13 16.92 -5.17
C CYS A 41 -12.40 15.57 -5.00
N LEU A 42 -11.15 15.60 -4.54
CA LEU A 42 -10.42 14.46 -4.00
C LEU A 42 -11.07 14.06 -2.66
N CYS A 43 -12.22 13.38 -2.75
CA CYS A 43 -12.85 12.73 -1.63
C CYS A 43 -13.16 11.29 -2.03
N TRP A 44 -12.30 10.37 -1.60
CA TRP A 44 -12.48 8.92 -1.76
C TRP A 44 -13.70 8.39 -0.96
N CYS A 45 -14.36 9.21 -0.14
CA CYS A 45 -15.31 8.71 0.87
C CYS A 45 -16.74 8.38 0.40
N CYS A 46 -17.13 8.47 -0.87
CA CYS A 46 -18.57 8.48 -1.21
C CYS A 46 -19.17 7.28 -1.99
N CYS A 47 -18.54 6.10 -1.99
CA CYS A 47 -19.14 4.91 -2.64
C CYS A 47 -19.32 3.72 -1.69
N PHE A 48 -20.09 3.91 -0.61
CA PHE A 48 -20.51 2.79 0.25
C PHE A 48 -22.02 2.57 0.39
N SER A 49 -22.87 3.24 -0.41
CA SER A 49 -24.30 2.90 -0.45
C SER A 49 -24.94 3.27 -1.77
N CYS A 50 -24.93 2.36 -2.73
CA CYS A 50 -25.92 2.38 -3.80
C CYS A 50 -26.34 0.96 -4.14
N SER A 51 -27.43 0.52 -3.52
CA SER A 51 -28.22 -0.64 -3.93
C SER A 51 -29.02 -0.24 -5.17
N CYS A 52 -28.82 -0.89 -6.32
CA CYS A 52 -29.84 -1.06 -7.37
C CYS A 52 -29.43 -2.14 -8.40
N LEU A 53 -29.90 -3.37 -8.14
CA LEU A 53 -30.46 -4.41 -9.03
C LEU A 53 -29.89 -4.72 -10.46
N SER A 54 -29.40 -5.96 -10.55
CA SER A 54 -29.75 -7.05 -11.49
C SER A 54 -29.71 -6.86 -13.01
N LEU A 55 -28.84 -7.65 -13.67
CA LEU A 55 -29.26 -8.44 -14.83
C LEU A 55 -28.46 -9.76 -14.92
N HIS A 56 -29.20 -10.85 -15.13
CA HIS A 56 -28.73 -12.24 -15.22
C HIS A 56 -27.78 -12.49 -16.40
N GLY A 57 -26.79 -13.37 -16.18
CA GLY A 57 -25.96 -13.97 -17.23
C GLY A 57 -25.23 -15.20 -16.68
N THR A 58 -25.46 -16.35 -17.32
CA THR A 58 -25.08 -17.72 -16.95
C THR A 58 -23.57 -17.96 -16.78
N GLN A 59 -23.22 -18.72 -15.73
CA GLN A 59 -21.87 -19.19 -15.37
C GLN A 59 -21.44 -20.42 -16.19
N PRO A 60 -20.16 -20.53 -16.62
CA PRO A 60 -19.48 -21.80 -16.79
C PRO A 60 -18.55 -22.11 -15.60
N LYS A 61 -18.66 -23.32 -15.06
CA LYS A 61 -17.79 -23.87 -14.01
C LYS A 61 -16.46 -24.36 -14.61
N ILE A 62 -15.34 -23.87 -14.09
CA ILE A 62 -14.02 -24.52 -14.16
C ILE A 62 -13.36 -24.36 -12.78
N PRO A 63 -12.78 -25.41 -12.17
CA PRO A 63 -12.16 -25.31 -10.86
C PRO A 63 -10.74 -24.76 -10.99
N ASN A 64 -10.46 -23.60 -10.39
CA ASN A 64 -9.09 -23.20 -10.15
C ASN A 64 -8.91 -22.72 -8.71
N SER A 65 -7.98 -23.38 -8.03
CA SER A 65 -7.59 -23.14 -6.64
C SER A 65 -6.85 -21.81 -6.57
N GLY A 66 -7.60 -20.75 -6.29
CA GLY A 66 -7.10 -19.45 -5.90
C GLY A 66 -8.08 -18.90 -4.89
N VAL A 67 -7.70 -18.87 -3.62
CA VAL A 67 -8.56 -18.35 -2.56
C VAL A 67 -8.73 -16.85 -2.79
N VAL A 68 -9.77 -16.47 -3.53
CA VAL A 68 -10.26 -15.09 -3.56
C VAL A 68 -10.78 -14.82 -2.15
N MET A 69 -10.02 -14.07 -1.36
CA MET A 69 -10.41 -13.68 -0.01
C MET A 69 -11.63 -12.73 -0.12
N LYS A 70 -12.83 -13.29 0.03
CA LYS A 70 -14.07 -12.52 0.07
C LYS A 70 -14.13 -11.78 1.40
N GLN A 71 -13.79 -10.49 1.39
CA GLN A 71 -13.80 -9.68 2.60
C GLN A 71 -15.21 -9.59 3.23
N ARG A 72 -15.30 -9.77 4.54
CA ARG A 72 -16.56 -9.67 5.29
C ARG A 72 -16.88 -8.21 5.59
N ASN A 73 -18.12 -7.83 5.27
CA ASN A 73 -18.65 -6.46 5.40
C ASN A 73 -19.71 -6.34 6.52
N GLU A 74 -19.80 -7.36 7.38
CA GLU A 74 -20.75 -7.46 8.49
C GLU A 74 -20.22 -6.69 9.71
N LYS A 75 -21.13 -6.36 10.65
CA LYS A 75 -20.69 -5.87 11.96
C LYS A 75 -19.87 -6.98 12.65
N PRO A 76 -18.68 -6.67 13.18
CA PRO A 76 -17.86 -7.69 13.83
C PRO A 76 -18.54 -8.17 15.11
N THR A 77 -18.46 -9.47 15.37
CA THR A 77 -18.90 -10.09 16.64
C THR A 77 -17.78 -10.07 17.67
N SER A 78 -18.07 -10.40 18.93
CA SER A 78 -17.04 -10.59 19.95
C SER A 78 -16.02 -11.67 19.52
N GLU A 79 -16.50 -12.72 18.86
CA GLU A 79 -15.64 -13.76 18.30
C GLU A 79 -14.70 -13.25 17.20
N ASP A 80 -15.19 -12.40 16.30
CA ASP A 80 -14.35 -11.83 15.24
C ASP A 80 -13.20 -11.02 15.84
N VAL A 81 -13.48 -10.17 16.83
CA VAL A 81 -12.44 -9.39 17.53
C VAL A 81 -11.46 -10.30 18.28
N LYS A 82 -11.92 -11.39 18.88
CA LYS A 82 -11.05 -12.41 19.50
C LYS A 82 -10.15 -13.11 18.47
N ARG A 83 -10.62 -13.31 17.23
CA ARG A 83 -9.80 -13.90 16.15
C ARG A 83 -8.77 -12.91 15.62
N TRP A 84 -9.11 -11.63 15.57
CA TRP A 84 -8.17 -10.56 15.19
C TRP A 84 -6.97 -10.49 16.12
N SER A 85 -7.10 -10.88 17.40
CA SER A 85 -5.95 -10.92 18.32
C SER A 85 -5.03 -12.12 18.13
N LYS A 86 -5.44 -13.10 17.33
CA LYS A 86 -4.71 -14.37 17.13
C LYS A 86 -4.14 -14.51 15.74
N SER A 87 -4.71 -13.83 14.75
CA SER A 87 -4.32 -13.95 13.34
C SER A 87 -4.45 -12.60 12.65
N PHE A 88 -3.33 -12.13 12.10
CA PHE A 88 -3.30 -10.95 11.25
C PHE A 88 -4.16 -11.16 10.00
N ASP A 89 -4.19 -12.37 9.43
CA ASP A 89 -5.06 -12.69 8.29
C ASP A 89 -6.54 -12.53 8.63
N CYS A 90 -6.95 -12.91 9.85
CA CYS A 90 -8.34 -12.71 10.31
C CYS A 90 -8.68 -11.22 10.43
N LEU A 91 -7.74 -10.39 10.89
CA LEU A 91 -7.90 -8.93 10.93
C LEU A 91 -8.00 -8.34 9.52
N MET A 92 -7.06 -8.71 8.64
CA MET A 92 -6.95 -8.19 7.28
C MET A 92 -8.04 -8.72 6.33
N ASN A 93 -8.73 -9.82 6.66
CA ASN A 93 -9.87 -10.30 5.88
C ASN A 93 -11.23 -9.66 6.29
N HIS A 94 -11.22 -8.78 7.31
CA HIS A 94 -12.43 -8.12 7.80
C HIS A 94 -12.36 -6.61 7.57
N LYS A 95 -13.37 -6.01 6.91
CA LYS A 95 -13.36 -4.58 6.58
C LYS A 95 -13.26 -3.68 7.81
N VAL A 96 -14.04 -3.98 8.84
CA VAL A 96 -13.95 -3.25 10.12
C VAL A 96 -12.60 -3.47 10.81
N GLY A 97 -12.00 -4.67 10.69
CA GLY A 97 -10.68 -4.96 11.24
C GLY A 97 -9.60 -4.10 10.59
N GLN A 98 -9.60 -4.02 9.25
CA GLN A 98 -8.72 -3.12 8.50
C GLN A 98 -8.91 -1.65 8.91
N GLN A 99 -10.15 -1.19 9.07
CA GLN A 99 -10.41 0.20 9.48
C GLN A 99 -9.84 0.50 10.86
N MET A 100 -10.08 -0.37 11.84
CA MET A 100 -9.55 -0.20 13.20
C MET A 100 -8.02 -0.24 13.21
N PHE A 101 -7.42 -1.09 12.38
CA PHE A 101 -5.98 -1.14 12.23
C PHE A 101 -5.43 0.11 11.53
N ALA A 102 -6.12 0.64 10.51
CA ALA A 102 -5.75 1.89 9.86
C ALA A 102 -5.78 3.08 10.82
N ASP A 103 -6.79 3.17 11.68
CA ASP A 103 -6.89 4.23 12.69
C ASP A 103 -5.74 4.15 13.71
N PHE A 104 -5.34 2.93 14.08
CA PHE A 104 -4.14 2.71 14.90
C PHE A 104 -2.86 3.13 14.18
N LEU A 105 -2.64 2.67 12.95
CA LEU A 105 -1.45 3.02 12.15
C LEU A 105 -1.35 4.54 11.94
N LYS A 106 -2.48 5.21 11.79
CA LYS A 106 -2.57 6.67 11.70
C LYS A 106 -2.08 7.37 12.96
N SER A 107 -2.42 6.84 14.13
CA SER A 107 -1.91 7.37 15.41
C SER A 107 -0.39 7.24 15.54
N GLU A 108 0.21 6.32 14.78
CA GLU A 108 1.65 6.05 14.76
C GLU A 108 2.32 6.50 13.46
N PHE A 109 1.65 7.32 12.64
CA PHE A 109 2.17 7.85 11.38
C PHE A 109 2.71 6.78 10.41
N SER A 110 2.03 5.64 10.31
CA SER A 110 2.40 4.51 9.44
C SER A 110 1.22 3.97 8.61
N GLU A 111 0.19 4.79 8.42
CA GLU A 111 -1.06 4.47 7.72
C GLU A 111 -0.85 4.18 6.22
N GLU A 112 0.21 4.71 5.61
CA GLU A 112 0.54 4.48 4.21
C GLU A 112 0.67 2.98 3.87
N ASN A 113 1.10 2.16 4.82
CA ASN A 113 1.29 0.73 4.62
C ASN A 113 -0.03 0.00 4.35
N ILE A 114 -1.07 0.27 5.14
CA ILE A 114 -2.38 -0.37 4.93
C ILE A 114 -3.11 0.24 3.74
N LEU A 115 -2.95 1.55 3.50
CA LEU A 115 -3.55 2.22 2.34
C LEU A 115 -2.99 1.67 1.03
N PHE A 116 -1.67 1.46 0.95
CA PHE A 116 -1.03 0.80 -0.17
C PHE A 116 -1.57 -0.62 -0.36
N TRP A 117 -1.63 -1.40 0.72
CA TRP A 117 -2.13 -2.78 0.64
C TRP A 117 -3.57 -2.83 0.12
N GLN A 118 -4.45 -1.94 0.59
CA GLN A 118 -5.84 -1.82 0.13
C GLN A 118 -5.93 -1.41 -1.34
N ALA A 119 -5.10 -0.47 -1.78
CA ALA A 119 -5.07 -0.04 -3.18
C ALA A 119 -4.64 -1.19 -4.12
N CYS A 120 -3.68 -2.02 -3.69
CA CYS A 120 -3.29 -3.23 -4.42
C CYS A 120 -4.44 -4.25 -4.51
N GLU A 121 -5.17 -4.49 -3.42
CA GLU A 121 -6.37 -5.35 -3.47
C GLU A 121 -7.43 -4.80 -4.42
N ASP A 122 -7.59 -3.48 -4.49
CA ASP A 122 -8.55 -2.80 -5.36
C ASP A 122 -8.14 -2.84 -6.83
N LEU A 123 -6.83 -2.83 -7.11
CA LEU A 123 -6.26 -3.04 -8.45
C LEU A 123 -6.53 -4.48 -8.92
N LYS A 124 -6.29 -5.48 -8.06
CA LYS A 124 -6.48 -6.91 -8.38
C LYS A 124 -7.90 -7.28 -8.79
N ARG A 125 -8.90 -6.52 -8.33
CA ARG A 125 -10.31 -6.74 -8.68
C ARG A 125 -10.73 -6.06 -9.99
N GLU A 126 -9.89 -5.19 -10.54
CA GLU A 126 -10.17 -4.51 -11.80
C GLU A 126 -9.93 -5.47 -12.98
N LYS A 127 -10.81 -5.39 -13.98
CA LYS A 127 -10.72 -6.21 -15.20
C LYS A 127 -10.51 -5.37 -16.46
N ASN A 128 -10.81 -4.08 -16.38
CA ASN A 128 -10.61 -3.16 -17.50
C ASN A 128 -9.15 -2.70 -17.55
N SER A 129 -8.49 -2.96 -18.69
CA SER A 129 -7.07 -2.64 -18.90
C SER A 129 -6.74 -1.16 -18.70
N ASP A 130 -7.57 -0.26 -19.21
CA ASP A 130 -7.34 1.20 -19.09
C ASP A 130 -7.43 1.64 -17.62
N LYS A 131 -8.38 1.05 -16.87
CA LYS A 131 -8.51 1.33 -15.44
C LYS A 131 -7.37 0.72 -14.62
N ILE A 132 -6.85 -0.43 -15.03
CA ILE A 132 -5.68 -1.05 -14.39
C ILE A 132 -4.47 -0.15 -14.55
N GLU A 133 -4.22 0.34 -15.76
CA GLU A 133 -3.10 1.24 -16.03
C GLU A 133 -3.21 2.52 -15.20
N GLU A 134 -4.38 3.17 -15.18
CA GLU A 134 -4.57 4.40 -14.41
C GLU A 134 -4.43 4.15 -12.89
N LYS A 135 -5.05 3.08 -12.36
CA LYS A 135 -4.90 2.73 -10.94
C LYS A 135 -3.45 2.42 -10.59
N ALA A 136 -2.73 1.70 -11.45
CA ALA A 136 -1.33 1.37 -11.21
C ALA A 136 -0.45 2.62 -11.20
N ARG A 137 -0.70 3.58 -12.10
CA ARG A 137 -0.01 4.88 -12.10
C ARG A 137 -0.25 5.65 -10.79
N ILE A 138 -1.51 5.71 -10.34
CA ILE A 138 -1.87 6.35 -9.07
C ILE A 138 -1.16 5.67 -7.89
N ILE A 139 -1.21 4.33 -7.81
CA ILE A 139 -0.53 3.58 -6.73
C ILE A 139 0.98 3.85 -6.73
N TYR A 140 1.59 3.90 -7.92
CA TYR A 140 3.01 4.19 -8.04
C TYR A 140 3.34 5.61 -7.54
N GLU A 141 2.60 6.61 -8.00
CA GLU A 141 2.81 8.01 -7.62
C GLU A 141 2.59 8.25 -6.13
N ASP A 142 1.55 7.62 -5.55
CA ASP A 142 1.18 7.82 -4.15
C ASP A 142 2.06 7.04 -3.18
N PHE A 143 2.56 5.85 -3.54
CA PHE A 143 3.23 4.98 -2.56
C PHE A 143 4.65 4.55 -2.93
N VAL A 144 5.00 4.48 -4.22
CA VAL A 144 6.30 3.93 -4.65
C VAL A 144 7.30 5.02 -5.00
N SER A 145 6.81 6.15 -5.52
CA SER A 145 7.63 7.30 -5.90
C SER A 145 8.41 7.84 -4.71
N ILE A 146 9.72 8.04 -4.88
CA ILE A 146 10.62 8.65 -3.88
C ILE A 146 10.29 10.12 -3.57
N LEU A 147 9.38 10.71 -4.33
CA LEU A 147 8.89 12.06 -4.12
C LEU A 147 7.55 12.09 -3.38
N SER A 148 6.97 10.92 -3.12
CA SER A 148 5.68 10.84 -2.44
C SER A 148 5.82 11.12 -0.95
N PRO A 149 4.93 11.93 -0.35
CA PRO A 149 4.85 12.06 1.10
C PRO A 149 4.34 10.79 1.80
N LYS A 150 3.79 9.82 1.04
CA LYS A 150 3.31 8.52 1.54
C LYS A 150 4.16 7.35 1.01
N GLU A 151 5.44 7.62 0.70
CA GLU A 151 6.36 6.59 0.22
C GLU A 151 6.42 5.43 1.22
N ILE A 152 6.15 4.22 0.73
CA ILE A 152 6.31 2.99 1.51
C ILE A 152 7.76 2.51 1.48
N SER A 153 8.22 1.95 2.60
CA SER A 153 9.56 1.38 2.71
C SER A 153 9.63 0.06 1.95
N LEU A 154 10.32 0.06 0.80
CA LEU A 154 10.56 -1.13 -0.02
C LEU A 154 12.05 -1.46 -0.11
N ASP A 155 12.37 -2.75 -0.13
CA ASP A 155 13.72 -3.21 -0.45
C ASP A 155 14.07 -2.87 -1.91
N SER A 156 15.35 -2.57 -2.16
CA SER A 156 15.81 -2.15 -3.49
C SER A 156 15.42 -3.11 -4.62
N ARG A 157 15.49 -4.41 -4.36
CA ARG A 157 15.08 -5.46 -5.32
C ARG A 157 13.59 -5.37 -5.66
N VAL A 158 12.75 -5.18 -4.66
CA VAL A 158 11.28 -5.12 -4.85
C VAL A 158 10.91 -3.85 -5.61
N ARG A 159 11.54 -2.73 -5.28
CA ARG A 159 11.37 -1.47 -6.00
C ARG A 159 11.78 -1.57 -7.48
N GLU A 160 12.88 -2.25 -7.77
CA GLU A 160 13.31 -2.51 -9.15
C GLU A 160 12.29 -3.34 -9.93
N ILE A 161 11.73 -4.40 -9.32
CA ILE A 161 10.68 -5.23 -9.93
C ILE A 161 9.45 -4.37 -10.26
N VAL A 162 8.99 -3.54 -9.33
CA VAL A 162 7.85 -2.64 -9.57
C VAL A 162 8.15 -1.67 -10.70
N ASN A 163 9.32 -1.03 -10.70
CA ASN A 163 9.72 -0.10 -11.77
C ASN A 163 9.72 -0.75 -13.15
N ASN A 164 10.20 -2.00 -13.25
CA ASN A 164 10.18 -2.75 -14.51
C ASN A 164 8.75 -3.12 -14.93
N ASN A 165 7.90 -3.54 -13.98
CA ASN A 165 6.51 -3.88 -14.25
C ASN A 165 5.67 -2.66 -14.68
N MET A 166 6.05 -1.45 -14.27
CA MET A 166 5.37 -0.22 -14.66
C MET A 166 5.52 0.13 -16.15
N ALA A 167 6.45 -0.51 -16.89
CA ALA A 167 6.51 -0.38 -18.35
C ALA A 167 5.25 -0.93 -19.04
N ARG A 168 4.60 -1.93 -18.43
CA ARG A 168 3.31 -2.48 -18.87
C ARG A 168 2.52 -2.97 -17.65
N PRO A 169 1.83 -2.05 -16.94
CA PRO A 169 1.14 -2.37 -15.71
C PRO A 169 0.02 -3.40 -15.93
N ASN A 170 -0.20 -4.23 -14.92
CA ASN A 170 -1.27 -5.22 -14.87
C ASN A 170 -1.78 -5.38 -13.42
N ALA A 171 -2.80 -6.19 -13.22
CA ALA A 171 -3.41 -6.41 -11.90
C ALA A 171 -2.45 -6.94 -10.81
N HIS A 172 -1.30 -7.50 -11.22
CA HIS A 172 -0.29 -8.13 -10.37
C HIS A 172 1.02 -7.32 -10.30
N THR A 173 1.05 -6.09 -10.83
CA THR A 173 2.26 -5.24 -10.88
C THR A 173 2.93 -5.06 -9.51
N PHE A 174 2.14 -5.04 -8.43
CA PHE A 174 2.59 -4.76 -7.07
C PHE A 174 2.62 -5.99 -6.14
N ASP A 175 2.48 -7.22 -6.64
CA ASP A 175 2.33 -8.41 -5.79
C ASP A 175 3.49 -8.60 -4.79
N GLU A 176 4.74 -8.45 -5.26
CA GLU A 176 5.93 -8.55 -4.41
C GLU A 176 6.00 -7.43 -3.37
N ALA A 177 5.68 -6.20 -3.77
CA ALA A 177 5.64 -5.05 -2.87
C ALA A 177 4.54 -5.19 -1.82
N GLN A 178 3.35 -5.65 -2.22
CA GLN A 178 2.23 -5.89 -1.33
C GLN A 178 2.56 -6.96 -0.28
N ALA A 179 3.22 -8.05 -0.69
CA ALA A 179 3.64 -9.11 0.23
C ALA A 179 4.68 -8.62 1.25
N GLN A 180 5.62 -7.78 0.82
CA GLN A 180 6.60 -7.16 1.72
C GLN A 180 5.93 -6.24 2.75
N ILE A 181 5.06 -5.34 2.32
CA ILE A 181 4.34 -4.41 3.22
C ILE A 181 3.39 -5.16 4.16
N TYR A 182 2.74 -6.23 3.68
CA TYR A 182 1.94 -7.10 4.54
C TYR A 182 2.78 -7.71 5.68
N THR A 183 3.96 -8.22 5.33
CA THR A 183 4.89 -8.81 6.31
C THR A 183 5.43 -7.74 7.28
N LEU A 184 5.71 -6.53 6.80
CA LEU A 184 6.13 -5.40 7.62
C LEU A 184 5.07 -5.08 8.68
N MET A 185 3.82 -4.86 8.25
CA MET A 185 2.71 -4.59 9.17
C MET A 185 2.48 -5.75 10.16
N GLN A 186 2.53 -7.00 9.68
CA GLN A 186 2.33 -8.18 10.50
C GLN A 186 3.38 -8.33 11.62
N ARG A 187 4.64 -7.98 11.33
CA ARG A 187 5.77 -8.19 12.24
C ARG A 187 6.01 -7.01 13.18
N ASP A 188 5.71 -5.80 12.76
CA ASP A 188 6.01 -4.59 13.54
C ASP A 188 4.74 -3.97 14.17
N SER A 189 3.83 -3.48 13.35
CA SER A 189 2.70 -2.68 13.83
C SER A 189 1.59 -3.53 14.44
N TYR A 190 1.35 -4.74 13.92
CA TYR A 190 0.28 -5.62 14.39
C TYR A 190 0.46 -6.10 15.85
N PRO A 191 1.65 -6.56 16.31
CA PRO A 191 1.85 -6.88 17.71
C PRO A 191 1.60 -5.69 18.64
N ARG A 192 1.99 -4.47 18.22
CA ARG A 192 1.75 -3.23 18.96
C ARG A 192 0.26 -2.88 18.98
N PHE A 193 -0.44 -3.05 17.87
CA PHE A 193 -1.89 -2.89 17.79
C PHE A 193 -2.61 -3.79 18.79
N ILE A 194 -2.32 -5.10 18.81
CA ILE A 194 -2.97 -6.05 19.74
C ILE A 194 -2.63 -5.74 21.21
N GLY A 195 -1.43 -5.23 21.48
CA GLY A 195 -1.01 -4.81 22.83
C GLY A 195 -1.55 -3.44 23.28
N SER A 196 -2.06 -2.63 22.35
CA SER A 196 -2.47 -1.25 22.61
C SER A 196 -3.74 -1.13 23.46
N GLU A 197 -3.87 -0.02 24.17
CA GLU A 197 -5.13 0.32 24.87
C GLU A 197 -6.31 0.46 23.89
N PHE A 198 -6.04 0.91 22.66
CA PHE A 198 -7.04 1.00 21.59
C PHE A 198 -7.72 -0.35 21.34
N PHE A 199 -6.92 -1.42 21.16
CA PHE A 199 -7.46 -2.76 20.92
C PHE A 199 -8.09 -3.39 22.17
N LYS A 200 -7.59 -3.06 23.38
CA LYS A 200 -8.23 -3.51 24.64
C LYS A 200 -9.62 -2.91 24.82
N GLN A 201 -9.76 -1.61 24.56
CA GLN A 201 -11.07 -0.93 24.59
C GLN A 201 -12.01 -1.52 23.56
N LEU A 202 -11.53 -1.75 22.33
CA LEU A 202 -12.30 -2.43 21.29
C LEU A 202 -12.83 -3.78 21.77
N ARG A 203 -11.96 -4.64 22.33
CA ARG A 203 -12.37 -5.94 22.88
C ARG A 203 -13.43 -5.84 23.97
N PHE A 204 -13.33 -4.83 24.84
CA PHE A 204 -14.29 -4.60 25.91
C PHE A 204 -15.66 -4.19 25.34
N THR A 205 -15.68 -3.21 24.43
CA THR A 205 -16.93 -2.76 23.78
C THR A 205 -17.70 -3.90 23.12
N PHE A 206 -16.99 -4.81 22.44
CA PHE A 206 -17.63 -5.97 21.79
C PHE A 206 -17.93 -7.14 22.75
N ALA A 207 -17.39 -7.15 23.96
CA ALA A 207 -17.72 -8.14 24.98
C ALA A 207 -19.01 -7.78 25.73
N ASP A 208 -19.31 -6.48 25.90
CA ASP A 208 -20.50 -6.02 26.63
C ASP A 208 -21.77 -5.92 25.77
N THR A 209 -21.63 -6.09 24.45
CA THR A 209 -22.75 -5.98 23.49
C THR A 209 -23.42 -7.34 23.18
N GLU A 210 -22.89 -8.44 23.71
CA GLU A 210 -23.44 -9.81 23.63
C GLU A 210 -24.03 -10.25 24.97
#